data_AF-A0AAD5Q6L0-F1
#
_entry.id   AF-A0AAD5Q6L0-F1
#
_cell.length_a   1.000
_cell.length_b   1.000
_cell.length_c   1.000
_cell.angle_alpha   90.00
_cell.angle_beta   90.00
_cell.angle_gamma   90.00
#
_symmetry.space_group_name_H-M   'P 1'
#
loop_
_entity.id
_entity.type
_entity.pdbx_description
1 polymer ?
#
loop_
_entity_poly.entity_id
_entity_poly.type
_entity_poly.pdbx_seq_one_letter_code
_entity_poly.pdbx_strand_id
1 'polypeptide(L)'
;MATSMGNNGNNNVDLTQLQREYRNMEMNRKVYADETHQVMRRQQAVIEKLKRDNEDMKNELLLATRHLNESTATQQQEQLARLQEQIDSFQKKNHVEHKKLETLTQQIQIMKNKVLHQKKHMGGVNAAKENQQMVNKQIRILENRLDKSLVKFNEALAQNKLLREEIDNLRRERVVFDTIYRKLEKEHNDKKKQMAGTIELSNLAYEQRDAAQLELRALQEANRQEVDDHRRMVAELMERLEESKRQADDIANKRGGSPLHRHLMGHLGDLSMDEELEVKKKIQKGTWGVAKEKVHVQVSVERVQNFEEAFMKLKAATQIDDLEQLVTSFIKKEDQNFSLFNYVNEQSNEIEKLEELLVELRDEERKYGDDSGDDVSQHKQLLKELEAKLNAAEQSADKFEAKCQDAQKVINAVKIGIQALFNKIGCNAQAMVEMLGDSVVTEANLMQYLGVIEQKTNEILHQYATIVLQQQQKPTRKPSDIYEQEAALMASAVTAATASSGAAPSGSTGAAPSKPNEGAVAAALHSVLGIGPLTPMGQEPLQTNPPNLEDYSSEDDDDGDNEENMHPLTRDELKVRTLKGLRRLNHGGHSNASSYSAAINGGSSASAAQKDNKRGNAHGSPSAAAARSRK
;
A
#
# COMPACT_ATOMS: atom_id res chain seq x y z
N MET A 1 -46.53 160.26 -149.06
CA MET A 1 -47.87 160.73 -148.63
C MET A 1 -48.76 159.51 -148.38
N ALA A 2 -49.79 159.51 -147.51
CA ALA A 2 -50.25 160.40 -146.42
C ALA A 2 -51.43 159.67 -145.71
N THR A 3 -51.85 159.92 -144.46
CA THR A 3 -51.40 160.83 -143.36
C THR A 3 -51.58 160.10 -142.01
N SER A 4 -51.11 160.57 -140.84
CA SER A 4 -51.77 161.49 -139.88
C SER A 4 -53.30 161.37 -139.68
N MET A 5 -53.74 161.62 -138.44
CA MET A 5 -55.11 161.86 -137.93
C MET A 5 -56.05 160.68 -137.63
N GLY A 6 -56.22 160.38 -136.33
CA GLY A 6 -57.53 160.47 -135.65
C GLY A 6 -58.49 159.26 -135.55
N ASN A 7 -59.24 159.27 -134.43
CA ASN A 7 -60.52 158.58 -134.18
C ASN A 7 -60.52 157.09 -133.69
N ASN A 8 -61.67 156.69 -133.11
CA ASN A 8 -61.95 155.51 -132.28
C ASN A 8 -61.44 154.13 -132.74
N GLY A 9 -61.03 153.31 -131.75
CA GLY A 9 -61.21 151.84 -131.77
C GLY A 9 -59.99 151.00 -131.39
N ASN A 10 -59.85 150.59 -130.12
CA ASN A 10 -58.76 149.69 -129.69
C ASN A 10 -59.13 148.88 -128.43
N ASN A 11 -59.51 147.61 -128.55
CA ASN A 11 -59.97 146.79 -127.40
C ASN A 11 -59.92 145.26 -127.58
N ASN A 12 -59.32 144.72 -128.65
CA ASN A 12 -59.62 143.35 -129.12
C ASN A 12 -58.41 142.43 -129.36
N VAL A 13 -57.21 142.79 -128.88
CA VAL A 13 -55.95 142.06 -129.18
C VAL A 13 -55.51 141.17 -127.99
N ASP A 14 -55.54 141.68 -126.75
CA ASP A 14 -55.02 141.03 -125.54
C ASP A 14 -55.56 139.61 -125.30
N LEU A 15 -56.84 139.37 -125.59
CA LEU A 15 -57.53 138.11 -125.29
C LEU A 15 -56.87 136.89 -125.96
N THR A 16 -56.22 137.09 -127.12
CA THR A 16 -55.63 136.00 -127.91
C THR A 16 -54.33 135.46 -127.32
N GLN A 17 -53.57 136.29 -126.59
CA GLN A 17 -52.28 135.90 -126.04
C GLN A 17 -52.46 135.02 -124.79
N LEU A 18 -53.40 135.39 -123.92
CA LEU A 18 -53.69 134.69 -122.66
C LEU A 18 -54.21 133.25 -122.86
N GLN A 19 -55.00 133.01 -123.93
CA GLN A 19 -55.46 131.66 -124.28
C GLN A 19 -54.31 130.70 -124.64
N ARG A 20 -53.18 131.22 -125.14
CA ARG A 20 -52.03 130.40 -125.56
C ARG A 20 -51.23 129.89 -124.37
N GLU A 21 -51.06 130.71 -123.33
CA GLU A 21 -50.35 130.34 -122.11
C GLU A 21 -51.13 129.32 -121.27
N TYR A 22 -52.45 129.47 -121.15
CA TYR A 22 -53.31 128.51 -120.46
C TYR A 22 -53.15 127.09 -121.02
N ARG A 23 -53.10 126.97 -122.36
CA ARG A 23 -52.96 125.68 -123.06
C ARG A 23 -51.60 125.02 -122.83
N ASN A 24 -50.52 125.79 -122.73
CA ASN A 24 -49.20 125.28 -122.33
C ASN A 24 -49.17 124.85 -120.86
N MET A 25 -49.78 125.62 -119.95
CA MET A 25 -49.89 125.27 -118.53
C MET A 25 -50.67 123.96 -118.32
N GLU A 26 -51.79 123.78 -119.02
CA GLU A 26 -52.59 122.55 -118.97
C GLU A 26 -51.82 121.34 -119.53
N MET A 27 -51.10 121.51 -120.64
CA MET A 27 -50.28 120.45 -121.24
C MET A 27 -49.10 120.05 -120.34
N ASN A 28 -48.41 121.01 -119.73
CA ASN A 28 -47.35 120.74 -118.75
C ASN A 28 -47.89 120.02 -117.51
N ARG A 29 -49.04 120.45 -116.97
CA ARG A 29 -49.72 119.77 -115.85
C ARG A 29 -49.99 118.30 -116.16
N LYS A 30 -50.39 117.98 -117.41
CA LYS A 30 -50.63 116.60 -117.83
C LYS A 30 -49.33 115.79 -117.91
N VAL A 31 -48.26 116.34 -118.49
CA VAL A 31 -46.95 115.65 -118.57
C VAL A 31 -46.41 115.32 -117.17
N TYR A 32 -46.45 116.25 -116.22
CA TYR A 32 -46.05 115.97 -114.83
C TYR A 32 -46.91 114.90 -114.14
N ALA A 33 -48.22 114.83 -114.45
CA ALA A 33 -49.09 113.78 -113.94
C ALA A 33 -48.75 112.40 -114.53
N ASP A 34 -48.55 112.31 -115.85
CA ASP A 34 -48.17 111.06 -116.52
C ASP A 34 -46.77 110.58 -116.07
N GLU A 35 -45.81 111.48 -115.88
CA GLU A 35 -44.47 111.15 -115.39
C GLU A 35 -44.48 110.67 -113.93
N THR A 36 -45.19 111.35 -113.02
CA THR A 36 -45.33 110.89 -111.63
C THR A 36 -46.07 109.55 -111.54
N HIS A 37 -47.11 109.33 -112.35
CA HIS A 37 -47.78 108.02 -112.49
C HIS A 37 -46.88 106.93 -113.09
N GLN A 38 -45.86 107.29 -113.87
CA GLN A 38 -44.86 106.33 -114.36
C GLN A 38 -43.80 106.02 -113.30
N VAL A 39 -43.34 107.02 -112.55
CA VAL A 39 -42.42 106.83 -111.40
C VAL A 39 -43.07 105.94 -110.34
N MET A 40 -44.34 106.19 -109.97
CA MET A 40 -45.08 105.35 -109.01
C MET A 40 -45.14 103.89 -109.46
N ARG A 41 -45.40 103.60 -110.75
CA ARG A 41 -45.40 102.23 -111.28
C ARG A 41 -44.03 101.58 -111.24
N ARG A 42 -42.94 102.31 -111.51
CA ARG A 42 -41.57 101.80 -111.35
C ARG A 42 -41.27 101.47 -109.88
N GLN A 43 -41.66 102.34 -108.95
CA GLN A 43 -41.48 102.13 -107.50
C GLN A 43 -42.27 100.91 -107.00
N GLN A 44 -43.52 100.74 -107.44
CA GLN A 44 -44.34 99.56 -107.12
C GLN A 44 -43.69 98.26 -107.60
N ALA A 45 -43.16 98.22 -108.83
CA ALA A 45 -42.45 97.04 -109.37
C ALA A 45 -41.17 96.72 -108.58
N VAL A 46 -40.42 97.74 -108.13
CA VAL A 46 -39.25 97.56 -107.25
C VAL A 46 -39.66 97.02 -105.88
N ILE A 47 -40.75 97.52 -105.29
CA ILE A 47 -41.28 97.03 -104.00
C ILE A 47 -41.74 95.57 -104.11
N GLU A 48 -42.39 95.18 -105.21
CA GLU A 48 -42.73 93.77 -105.43
C GLU A 48 -41.50 92.87 -105.58
N LYS A 49 -40.47 93.30 -106.32
CA LYS A 49 -39.22 92.54 -106.42
C LYS A 49 -38.58 92.38 -105.04
N LEU A 50 -38.42 93.47 -104.28
CA LEU A 50 -37.84 93.45 -102.94
C LEU A 50 -38.64 92.62 -101.94
N LYS A 51 -39.96 92.45 -102.13
CA LYS A 51 -40.77 91.51 -101.35
C LYS A 51 -40.43 90.05 -101.67
N ARG A 52 -40.38 89.68 -102.96
CA ARG A 52 -40.01 88.32 -103.39
C ARG A 52 -38.59 87.97 -102.95
N ASP A 53 -37.62 88.86 -103.21
CA ASP A 53 -36.23 88.73 -102.76
C ASP A 53 -36.15 88.51 -101.22
N ASN A 54 -37.01 89.17 -100.42
CA ASN A 54 -37.10 88.94 -98.97
C ASN A 54 -37.73 87.60 -98.58
N GLU A 55 -38.67 87.10 -99.36
CA GLU A 55 -39.40 85.86 -99.11
C GLU A 55 -38.51 84.65 -99.44
N ASP A 56 -37.75 84.73 -100.53
CA ASP A 56 -36.73 83.76 -100.91
C ASP A 56 -35.59 83.71 -99.87
N MET A 57 -35.06 84.86 -99.42
CA MET A 57 -34.05 84.90 -98.35
C MET A 57 -34.56 84.30 -97.02
N LYS A 58 -35.84 84.45 -96.69
CA LYS A 58 -36.43 83.78 -95.50
C LYS A 58 -36.47 82.27 -95.68
N ASN A 59 -36.83 81.79 -96.87
CA ASN A 59 -36.88 80.36 -97.17
C ASN A 59 -35.48 79.73 -97.11
N GLU A 60 -34.45 80.38 -97.67
CA GLU A 60 -33.05 79.96 -97.53
C GLU A 60 -32.60 79.96 -96.06
N LEU A 61 -32.91 81.01 -95.29
CA LEU A 61 -32.50 81.11 -93.88
C LEU A 61 -33.13 80.01 -93.01
N LEU A 62 -34.40 79.66 -93.26
CA LEU A 62 -35.08 78.53 -92.60
C LEU A 62 -34.41 77.20 -92.93
N LEU A 63 -34.09 76.95 -94.21
CA LEU A 63 -33.41 75.74 -94.65
C LEU A 63 -31.99 75.64 -94.06
N ALA A 64 -31.22 76.74 -94.07
CA ALA A 64 -29.88 76.79 -93.52
C ALA A 64 -29.87 76.55 -92.00
N THR A 65 -30.76 77.21 -91.26
CA THR A 65 -30.88 77.09 -89.79
C THR A 65 -31.25 75.66 -89.38
N ARG A 66 -32.06 74.98 -90.19
CA ARG A 66 -32.38 73.56 -90.02
C ARG A 66 -31.16 72.68 -90.30
N HIS A 67 -30.54 72.79 -91.47
CA HIS A 67 -29.48 71.88 -91.90
C HIS A 67 -28.19 71.96 -91.07
N LEU A 68 -27.80 73.14 -90.60
CA LEU A 68 -26.59 73.36 -89.80
C LEU A 68 -26.64 72.65 -88.43
N ASN A 69 -27.83 72.57 -87.83
CA ASN A 69 -28.01 72.06 -86.47
C ASN A 69 -28.54 70.61 -86.44
N GLU A 70 -29.48 70.24 -87.32
CA GLU A 70 -30.18 68.96 -87.22
C GLU A 70 -29.21 67.77 -87.44
N SER A 71 -28.36 67.81 -88.46
CA SER A 71 -27.43 66.71 -88.78
C SER A 71 -26.25 66.59 -87.81
N THR A 72 -25.79 67.70 -87.21
CA THR A 72 -24.64 67.73 -86.30
C THR A 72 -25.08 67.37 -84.88
N ALA A 73 -26.21 67.90 -84.42
CA ALA A 73 -26.79 67.57 -83.13
C ALA A 73 -27.26 66.11 -83.07
N THR A 74 -27.82 65.52 -84.13
CA THR A 74 -28.16 64.08 -84.12
C THR A 74 -26.93 63.19 -83.98
N GLN A 75 -25.82 63.50 -84.65
CA GLN A 75 -24.58 62.73 -84.51
C GLN A 75 -23.96 62.87 -83.11
N GLN A 76 -23.99 64.07 -82.53
CA GLN A 76 -23.54 64.29 -81.15
C GLN A 76 -24.45 63.58 -80.14
N GLN A 77 -25.77 63.62 -80.33
CA GLN A 77 -26.74 62.92 -79.48
C GLN A 77 -26.58 61.40 -79.56
N GLU A 78 -26.27 60.84 -80.73
CA GLU A 78 -25.98 59.41 -80.88
C GLU A 78 -24.66 59.01 -80.21
N GLN A 79 -23.62 59.85 -80.32
CA GLN A 79 -22.36 59.63 -79.59
C GLN A 79 -22.55 59.70 -78.08
N LEU A 80 -23.33 60.66 -77.58
CA LEU A 80 -23.70 60.76 -76.16
C LEU A 80 -24.52 59.54 -75.70
N ALA A 81 -25.47 59.06 -76.51
CA ALA A 81 -26.24 57.86 -76.20
C ALA A 81 -25.35 56.60 -76.11
N ARG A 82 -24.43 56.41 -77.07
CA ARG A 82 -23.45 55.30 -77.06
C ARG A 82 -22.49 55.38 -75.86
N LEU A 83 -22.05 56.59 -75.48
CA LEU A 83 -21.24 56.80 -74.28
C LEU A 83 -22.02 56.54 -72.99
N GLN A 84 -23.30 56.95 -72.92
CA GLN A 84 -24.17 56.65 -71.79
C GLN A 84 -24.42 55.15 -71.64
N GLU A 85 -24.68 54.42 -72.74
CA GLU A 85 -24.82 52.96 -72.71
C GLU A 85 -23.53 52.26 -72.23
N GLN A 86 -22.35 52.77 -72.64
CA GLN A 86 -21.07 52.28 -72.13
C GLN A 86 -20.91 52.56 -70.62
N ILE A 87 -21.24 53.76 -70.15
CA ILE A 87 -21.24 54.14 -68.73
C ILE A 87 -22.16 53.20 -67.94
N ASP A 88 -23.40 53.01 -68.38
CA ASP A 88 -24.37 52.11 -67.75
C ASP A 88 -23.88 50.65 -67.74
N SER A 89 -23.23 50.18 -68.82
CA SER A 89 -22.60 48.87 -68.91
C SER A 89 -21.45 48.72 -67.91
N PHE A 90 -20.58 49.73 -67.78
CA PHE A 90 -19.49 49.73 -66.81
C PHE A 90 -20.00 49.83 -65.37
N GLN A 91 -21.04 50.63 -65.10
CA GLN A 91 -21.70 50.69 -63.78
C GLN A 91 -22.30 49.33 -63.39
N LYS A 92 -23.00 48.65 -64.31
CA LYS A 92 -23.54 47.29 -64.10
C LYS A 92 -22.43 46.29 -63.80
N LYS A 93 -21.34 46.29 -64.57
CA LYS A 93 -20.15 45.43 -64.33
C LYS A 93 -19.50 45.71 -62.98
N ASN A 94 -19.30 46.98 -62.64
CA ASN A 94 -18.68 47.40 -61.38
C ASN A 94 -19.58 47.02 -60.17
N HIS A 95 -20.90 47.14 -60.29
CA HIS A 95 -21.84 46.68 -59.26
C HIS A 95 -21.80 45.16 -59.05
N VAL A 96 -21.61 44.37 -60.12
CA VAL A 96 -21.42 42.91 -60.02
C VAL A 96 -20.09 42.56 -59.35
N GLU A 97 -18.99 43.22 -59.73
CA GLU A 97 -17.69 43.00 -59.09
C GLU A 97 -17.64 43.50 -57.63
N HIS A 98 -18.35 44.58 -57.28
CA HIS A 98 -18.53 45.00 -55.89
C HIS A 98 -19.25 43.94 -55.05
N LYS A 99 -20.36 43.36 -55.55
CA LYS A 99 -21.06 42.24 -54.88
C LYS A 99 -20.18 41.00 -54.75
N LYS A 100 -19.38 40.69 -55.78
CA LYS A 100 -18.42 39.58 -55.77
C LYS A 100 -17.31 39.81 -54.74
N LEU A 101 -16.74 41.01 -54.67
CA LEU A 101 -15.81 41.42 -53.61
C LEU A 101 -16.44 41.28 -52.22
N GLU A 102 -17.67 41.73 -52.02
CA GLU A 102 -18.38 41.62 -50.74
C GLU A 102 -18.52 40.16 -50.30
N THR A 103 -19.00 39.27 -51.19
CA THR A 103 -19.11 37.83 -50.88
C THR A 103 -17.75 37.17 -50.61
N LEU A 104 -16.69 37.57 -51.33
CA LEU A 104 -15.32 37.12 -51.06
C LEU A 104 -14.81 37.62 -49.71
N THR A 105 -15.06 38.88 -49.33
CA THR A 105 -14.71 39.41 -48.01
C THR A 105 -15.46 38.69 -46.89
N GLN A 106 -16.75 38.37 -47.07
CA GLN A 106 -17.53 37.56 -46.14
C GLN A 106 -16.94 36.14 -46.00
N GLN A 107 -16.60 35.47 -47.11
CA GLN A 107 -15.95 34.15 -47.09
C GLN A 107 -14.57 34.19 -46.42
N ILE A 108 -13.74 35.21 -46.70
CA ILE A 108 -12.44 35.41 -46.05
C ILE A 108 -12.62 35.58 -44.54
N GLN A 109 -13.65 36.31 -44.08
CA GLN A 109 -13.91 36.47 -42.65
C GLN A 109 -14.40 35.16 -41.99
N ILE A 110 -15.25 34.39 -42.67
CA ILE A 110 -15.66 33.05 -42.21
C ILE A 110 -14.44 32.11 -42.09
N MET A 111 -13.55 32.10 -43.09
CA MET A 111 -12.35 31.26 -43.06
C MET A 111 -11.34 31.72 -41.98
N LYS A 112 -11.14 33.04 -41.80
CA LYS A 112 -10.36 33.58 -40.67
C LYS A 112 -10.93 33.10 -39.33
N ASN A 113 -12.24 33.21 -39.13
CA ASN A 113 -12.89 32.77 -37.90
C ASN A 113 -12.75 31.26 -37.68
N LYS A 114 -12.86 30.43 -38.72
CA LYS A 114 -12.61 28.97 -38.65
C LYS A 114 -11.17 28.66 -38.24
N VAL A 115 -10.17 29.29 -38.87
CA VAL A 115 -8.75 29.11 -38.53
C VAL A 115 -8.44 29.58 -37.11
N LEU A 116 -9.06 30.67 -36.66
CA LEU A 116 -8.89 31.19 -35.29
C LEU A 116 -9.53 30.25 -34.26
N HIS A 117 -10.74 29.75 -34.51
CA HIS A 117 -11.40 28.74 -33.66
C HIS A 117 -10.58 27.45 -33.60
N GLN A 118 -10.07 26.96 -34.73
CA GLN A 118 -9.22 25.75 -34.77
C GLN A 118 -7.89 25.98 -34.03
N LYS A 119 -7.24 27.14 -34.18
CA LYS A 119 -6.05 27.50 -33.40
C LYS A 119 -6.31 27.58 -31.89
N LYS A 120 -7.48 28.11 -31.47
CA LYS A 120 -7.90 28.11 -30.07
C LYS A 120 -8.08 26.67 -29.56
N HIS A 121 -8.77 25.83 -30.33
CA HIS A 121 -9.05 24.45 -29.96
C HIS A 121 -7.81 23.53 -29.98
N MET A 122 -6.76 23.87 -30.73
CA MET A 122 -5.49 23.13 -30.71
C MET A 122 -4.57 23.51 -29.53
N GLY A 123 -5.00 24.37 -28.60
CA GLY A 123 -4.21 24.77 -27.43
C GLY A 123 -2.95 25.59 -27.73
N GLY A 124 -2.76 26.03 -28.98
CA GLY A 124 -1.51 26.63 -29.44
C GLY A 124 -0.39 25.61 -29.71
N VAL A 125 0.73 26.09 -30.28
CA VAL A 125 1.78 25.23 -30.86
C VAL A 125 2.46 24.32 -29.82
N ASN A 126 2.50 24.74 -28.55
CA ASN A 126 3.18 24.01 -27.49
C ASN A 126 2.33 22.91 -26.84
N ALA A 127 0.99 22.98 -26.90
CA ALA A 127 0.11 22.07 -26.16
C ALA A 127 0.32 20.58 -26.53
N ALA A 128 0.58 20.28 -27.81
CA ALA A 128 0.90 18.92 -28.23
C ALA A 128 2.23 18.40 -27.63
N LYS A 129 3.23 19.28 -27.51
CA LYS A 129 4.54 18.94 -26.92
C LYS A 129 4.46 18.80 -25.40
N GLU A 130 3.70 19.66 -24.74
CA GLU A 130 3.46 19.63 -23.30
C GLU A 130 2.63 18.41 -22.89
N ASN A 131 1.57 18.08 -23.63
CA ASN A 131 0.79 16.86 -23.43
C ASN A 131 1.65 15.61 -23.63
N GLN A 132 2.48 15.55 -24.68
CA GLN A 132 3.43 14.44 -24.84
C GLN A 132 4.45 14.35 -23.69
N GLN A 133 4.88 15.49 -23.12
CA GLN A 133 5.75 15.49 -21.94
C GLN A 133 5.02 15.04 -20.66
N MET A 134 3.74 15.38 -20.49
CA MET A 134 2.86 14.84 -19.44
C MET A 134 2.72 13.32 -19.56
N VAL A 135 2.35 12.82 -20.74
CA VAL A 135 2.24 11.38 -21.02
C VAL A 135 3.57 10.67 -20.78
N ASN A 136 4.69 11.21 -21.25
CA ASN A 136 6.02 10.62 -21.03
C ASN A 136 6.44 10.62 -19.54
N LYS A 137 6.03 11.61 -18.73
CA LYS A 137 6.21 11.59 -17.27
C LYS A 137 5.36 10.50 -16.63
N GLN A 138 4.10 10.38 -17.04
CA GLN A 138 3.17 9.40 -16.48
C GLN A 138 3.55 7.95 -16.84
N ILE A 139 4.09 7.71 -18.04
CA ILE A 139 4.70 6.43 -18.42
C ILE A 139 5.81 6.07 -17.42
N ARG A 140 6.78 6.95 -17.16
CA ARG A 140 7.86 6.70 -16.17
C ARG A 140 7.36 6.45 -14.75
N ILE A 141 6.28 7.12 -14.33
CA ILE A 141 5.67 6.90 -13.01
C ILE A 141 5.03 5.50 -12.94
N LEU A 142 4.43 5.02 -14.03
CA LEU A 142 3.86 3.68 -14.13
C LEU A 142 4.96 2.60 -14.25
N GLU A 143 6.02 2.85 -15.01
CA GLU A 143 7.23 2.01 -15.09
C GLU A 143 7.87 1.84 -13.70
N ASN A 144 8.24 2.94 -13.04
CA ASN A 144 8.80 2.92 -11.68
C ASN A 144 7.88 2.22 -10.65
N ARG A 145 6.55 2.31 -10.82
CA ARG A 145 5.57 1.63 -9.96
C ARG A 145 5.49 0.13 -10.26
N LEU A 146 5.60 -0.26 -11.53
CA LEU A 146 5.69 -1.67 -11.94
C LEU A 146 6.98 -2.29 -11.41
N ASP A 147 8.13 -1.63 -11.57
CA ASP A 147 9.42 -2.12 -11.09
C ASP A 147 9.42 -2.29 -9.56
N LYS A 148 8.91 -1.30 -8.80
CA LYS A 148 8.72 -1.45 -7.35
C LYS A 148 7.77 -2.58 -6.98
N SER A 149 6.78 -2.89 -7.82
CA SER A 149 5.90 -4.05 -7.61
C SER A 149 6.57 -5.38 -7.94
N LEU A 150 7.46 -5.41 -8.93
CA LEU A 150 8.23 -6.60 -9.32
C LEU A 150 9.32 -6.92 -8.29
N VAL A 151 10.00 -5.91 -7.73
CA VAL A 151 10.93 -6.09 -6.61
C VAL A 151 10.23 -6.72 -5.42
N LYS A 152 9.10 -6.16 -4.96
CA LYS A 152 8.32 -6.73 -3.85
C LYS A 152 7.76 -8.13 -4.13
N PHE A 153 7.43 -8.44 -5.38
CA PHE A 153 7.02 -9.79 -5.77
C PHE A 153 8.19 -10.79 -5.69
N ASN A 154 9.38 -10.42 -6.16
CA ASN A 154 10.57 -11.24 -6.09
C ASN A 154 11.06 -11.44 -4.64
N GLU A 155 10.99 -10.39 -3.82
CA GLU A 155 11.24 -10.42 -2.37
C GLU A 155 10.28 -11.40 -1.66
N ALA A 156 8.98 -11.28 -1.92
CA ALA A 156 7.98 -12.19 -1.37
C ALA A 156 8.19 -13.64 -1.84
N LEU A 157 8.64 -13.87 -3.09
CA LEU A 157 9.03 -15.20 -3.58
C LEU A 157 10.27 -15.75 -2.84
N ALA A 158 11.26 -14.91 -2.55
CA ALA A 158 12.44 -15.31 -1.79
C ALA A 158 12.09 -15.68 -0.33
N GLN A 159 11.28 -14.86 0.34
CA GLN A 159 10.72 -15.17 1.66
C GLN A 159 9.90 -16.47 1.63
N ASN A 160 9.06 -16.68 0.61
CA ASN A 160 8.27 -17.90 0.46
C ASN A 160 9.13 -19.14 0.16
N LYS A 161 10.33 -18.99 -0.42
CA LYS A 161 11.32 -20.06 -0.58
C LYS A 161 11.95 -20.43 0.78
N LEU A 162 12.39 -19.43 1.55
CA LEU A 162 12.97 -19.64 2.88
C LEU A 162 11.98 -20.35 3.82
N LEU A 163 10.72 -19.89 3.87
CA LEU A 163 9.66 -20.52 4.68
C LEU A 163 9.38 -21.99 4.27
N ARG A 164 9.54 -22.36 2.99
CA ARG A 164 9.42 -23.77 2.55
C ARG A 164 10.60 -24.60 3.02
N GLU A 165 11.81 -24.05 2.92
CA GLU A 165 13.04 -24.71 3.38
C GLU A 165 13.02 -24.90 4.91
N GLU A 166 12.51 -23.94 5.67
CA GLU A 166 12.25 -24.04 7.11
C GLU A 166 11.19 -25.10 7.44
N ILE A 167 10.04 -25.11 6.74
CA ILE A 167 9.01 -26.15 6.90
C ILE A 167 9.58 -27.55 6.64
N ASP A 168 10.44 -27.72 5.63
CA ASP A 168 11.08 -29.00 5.33
C ASP A 168 12.28 -29.33 6.25
N ASN A 169 12.86 -28.36 6.96
CA ASN A 169 13.75 -28.60 8.11
C ASN A 169 12.96 -29.15 9.30
N LEU A 170 11.93 -28.43 9.74
CA LEU A 170 11.07 -28.82 10.86
C LEU A 170 10.39 -30.18 10.64
N ARG A 171 10.02 -30.51 9.40
CA ARG A 171 9.53 -31.85 9.02
C ARG A 171 10.60 -32.94 9.19
N ARG A 172 11.85 -32.69 8.76
CA ARG A 172 12.96 -33.64 8.92
C ARG A 172 13.29 -33.87 10.39
N GLU A 173 13.37 -32.79 11.16
CA GLU A 173 13.55 -32.84 12.62
C GLU A 173 12.41 -33.62 13.29
N ARG A 174 11.15 -33.34 12.96
CA ARG A 174 9.99 -34.07 13.49
C ARG A 174 10.06 -35.58 13.20
N VAL A 175 10.54 -36.00 12.02
CA VAL A 175 10.75 -37.42 11.69
C VAL A 175 11.89 -38.03 12.52
N VAL A 176 12.95 -37.28 12.81
CA VAL A 176 14.02 -37.72 13.72
C VAL A 176 13.49 -37.84 15.16
N PHE A 177 12.73 -36.86 15.66
CA PHE A 177 12.10 -36.91 16.99
C PHE A 177 11.11 -38.07 17.13
N ASP A 178 10.19 -38.28 16.17
CA ASP A 178 9.29 -39.44 16.16
C ASP A 178 10.07 -40.78 16.18
N THR A 179 11.23 -40.82 15.52
CA THR A 179 12.10 -42.01 15.49
C THR A 179 12.82 -42.25 16.81
N ILE A 180 13.31 -41.19 17.47
CA ILE A 180 13.93 -41.26 18.80
C ILE A 180 12.87 -41.63 19.85
N TYR A 181 11.69 -41.02 19.80
CA TYR A 181 10.59 -41.30 20.72
C TYR A 181 10.19 -42.78 20.68
N ARG A 182 10.01 -43.36 19.49
CA ARG A 182 9.71 -44.80 19.33
C ARG A 182 10.82 -45.72 19.83
N LYS A 183 12.10 -45.31 19.76
CA LYS A 183 13.20 -46.07 20.37
C LYS A 183 13.12 -46.02 21.89
N LEU A 184 12.96 -44.84 22.48
CA LEU A 184 12.84 -44.64 23.93
C LEU A 184 11.60 -45.36 24.51
N GLU A 185 10.45 -45.30 23.82
CA GLU A 185 9.24 -46.04 24.16
C GLU A 185 9.49 -47.55 24.16
N LYS A 186 10.17 -48.07 23.13
CA LYS A 186 10.54 -49.49 23.07
C LYS A 186 11.51 -49.86 24.20
N GLU A 187 12.58 -49.11 24.40
CA GLU A 187 13.57 -49.35 25.47
C GLU A 187 12.95 -49.29 26.87
N HIS A 188 12.01 -48.37 27.09
CA HIS A 188 11.23 -48.30 28.33
C HIS A 188 10.37 -49.56 28.52
N ASN A 189 9.68 -50.02 27.48
CA ASN A 189 8.87 -51.24 27.54
C ASN A 189 9.72 -52.51 27.70
N ASP A 190 10.88 -52.59 27.05
CA ASP A 190 11.85 -53.68 27.20
C ASP A 190 12.43 -53.69 28.63
N LYS A 191 12.81 -52.53 29.20
CA LYS A 191 13.24 -52.40 30.61
C LYS A 191 12.12 -52.77 31.59
N LYS A 192 10.87 -52.35 31.33
CA LYS A 192 9.70 -52.73 32.14
C LYS A 192 9.47 -54.24 32.13
N LYS A 193 9.67 -54.90 30.97
CA LYS A 193 9.60 -56.36 30.85
C LYS A 193 10.75 -57.07 31.57
N GLN A 194 11.98 -56.54 31.50
CA GLN A 194 13.12 -57.05 32.27
C GLN A 194 12.85 -56.95 33.78
N MET A 195 12.36 -55.80 34.26
CA MET A 195 11.97 -55.60 35.66
C MET A 195 10.89 -56.59 36.11
N ALA A 196 9.86 -56.83 35.30
CA ALA A 196 8.85 -57.85 35.59
C ALA A 196 9.47 -59.26 35.69
N GLY A 197 10.32 -59.65 34.73
CA GLY A 197 11.02 -60.94 34.78
C GLY A 197 11.96 -61.10 35.98
N THR A 198 12.61 -60.02 36.44
CA THR A 198 13.41 -60.03 37.68
C THR A 198 12.53 -60.21 38.91
N ILE A 199 11.32 -59.63 38.93
CA ILE A 199 10.35 -59.82 40.02
C ILE A 199 9.82 -61.26 40.02
N GLU A 200 9.46 -61.81 38.85
CA GLU A 200 9.03 -63.21 38.69
C GLU A 200 10.13 -64.18 39.15
N LEU A 201 11.38 -63.97 38.74
CA LEU A 201 12.53 -64.78 39.18
C LEU A 201 12.81 -64.63 40.68
N SER A 202 12.65 -63.43 41.24
CA SER A 202 12.78 -63.19 42.69
C SER A 202 11.71 -63.92 43.48
N ASN A 203 10.46 -63.88 43.01
CA ASN A 203 9.34 -64.61 43.63
C ASN A 203 9.59 -66.12 43.60
N LEU A 204 10.00 -66.67 42.46
CA LEU A 204 10.37 -68.09 42.34
C LEU A 204 11.53 -68.47 43.28
N ALA A 205 12.53 -67.60 43.45
CA ALA A 205 13.62 -67.82 44.40
C ALA A 205 13.14 -67.77 45.86
N TYR A 206 12.17 -66.91 46.20
CA TYR A 206 11.53 -66.92 47.51
C TYR A 206 10.70 -68.18 47.76
N GLU A 207 9.91 -68.63 46.77
CA GLU A 207 9.15 -69.89 46.84
C GLU A 207 10.07 -71.11 47.06
N GLN A 208 11.15 -71.21 46.30
CA GLN A 208 12.15 -72.27 46.45
C GLN A 208 12.84 -72.23 47.83
N ARG A 209 13.23 -71.04 48.29
CA ARG A 209 13.83 -70.83 49.63
C ARG A 209 12.86 -71.24 50.73
N ASP A 210 11.59 -70.88 50.62
CA ASP A 210 10.61 -71.09 51.68
C ASP A 210 10.12 -72.53 51.72
N ALA A 211 10.06 -73.21 50.57
CA ALA A 211 9.91 -74.66 50.48
C ALA A 211 11.09 -75.39 51.16
N ALA A 212 12.33 -75.02 50.85
CA ALA A 212 13.52 -75.62 51.47
C ALA A 212 13.61 -75.33 53.00
N GLN A 213 13.13 -74.16 53.46
CA GLN A 213 12.99 -73.89 54.89
C GLN A 213 11.91 -74.75 55.57
N LEU A 214 10.81 -75.06 54.87
CA LEU A 214 9.75 -75.93 55.39
C LEU A 214 10.23 -77.37 55.48
N GLU A 215 10.94 -77.87 54.47
CA GLU A 215 11.60 -79.18 54.49
C GLU A 215 12.64 -79.27 55.61
N LEU A 216 13.50 -78.25 55.76
CA LEU A 216 14.48 -78.20 56.84
C LEU A 216 13.83 -78.22 58.24
N ARG A 217 12.70 -77.52 58.43
CA ARG A 217 11.94 -77.57 59.70
C ARG A 217 11.35 -78.97 59.94
N ALA A 218 10.79 -79.60 58.91
CA ALA A 218 10.24 -80.96 59.01
C ALA A 218 11.34 -81.98 59.36
N LEU A 219 12.51 -81.88 58.74
CA LEU A 219 13.68 -82.71 59.06
C LEU A 219 14.23 -82.45 60.47
N GLN A 220 14.23 -81.19 60.94
CA GLN A 220 14.61 -80.85 62.32
C GLN A 220 13.60 -81.41 63.34
N GLU A 221 12.30 -81.37 63.04
CA GLU A 221 11.27 -81.94 63.91
C GLU A 221 11.31 -83.47 63.93
N ALA A 222 11.50 -84.13 62.78
CA ALA A 222 11.66 -85.58 62.70
C ALA A 222 12.91 -86.06 63.45
N ASN A 223 14.08 -85.46 63.21
CA ASN A 223 15.32 -85.77 63.93
C ASN A 223 15.17 -85.52 65.45
N ARG A 224 14.45 -84.46 65.86
CA ARG A 224 14.12 -84.25 67.28
C ARG A 224 13.25 -85.38 67.84
N GLN A 225 12.22 -85.83 67.11
CA GLN A 225 11.38 -86.96 67.53
C GLN A 225 12.22 -88.24 67.65
N GLU A 226 13.09 -88.55 66.68
CA GLU A 226 14.04 -89.67 66.73
C GLU A 226 14.98 -89.57 67.94
N VAL A 227 15.52 -88.38 68.26
CA VAL A 227 16.39 -88.16 69.43
C VAL A 227 15.61 -88.31 70.74
N ASP A 228 14.39 -87.79 70.84
CA ASP A 228 13.54 -87.95 72.03
C ASP A 228 13.08 -89.42 72.20
N ASP A 229 12.85 -90.18 71.12
CA ASP A 229 12.54 -91.62 71.16
C ASP A 229 13.77 -92.50 71.42
N HIS A 230 14.93 -92.19 70.86
CA HIS A 230 16.19 -92.80 71.27
C HIS A 230 16.50 -92.54 72.74
N ARG A 231 16.20 -91.34 73.25
CA ARG A 231 16.33 -91.01 74.68
C ARG A 231 15.35 -91.80 75.55
N ARG A 232 14.11 -92.03 75.09
CA ARG A 232 13.15 -92.93 75.75
C ARG A 232 13.65 -94.37 75.77
N MET A 233 14.09 -94.91 74.64
CA MET A 233 14.65 -96.28 74.55
C MET A 233 15.89 -96.45 75.43
N VAL A 234 16.80 -95.47 75.47
CA VAL A 234 17.97 -95.49 76.37
C VAL A 234 17.54 -95.40 77.84
N ALA A 235 16.52 -94.61 78.18
CA ALA A 235 15.98 -94.56 79.54
C ALA A 235 15.35 -95.90 79.95
N GLU A 236 14.53 -96.53 79.10
CA GLU A 236 13.93 -97.85 79.33
C GLU A 236 15.00 -98.95 79.48
N LEU A 237 16.06 -98.91 78.65
CA LEU A 237 17.20 -99.81 78.76
C LEU A 237 18.01 -99.58 80.04
N MET A 238 18.22 -98.32 80.46
CA MET A 238 18.89 -98.03 81.72
C MET A 238 18.01 -98.37 82.93
N GLU A 239 16.69 -98.22 82.86
CA GLU A 239 15.76 -98.65 83.92
C GLU A 239 15.81 -100.18 84.07
N ARG A 240 15.74 -100.95 82.97
CA ARG A 240 15.96 -102.42 83.00
C ARG A 240 17.35 -102.81 83.51
N LEU A 241 18.38 -102.02 83.18
CA LEU A 241 19.74 -102.27 83.65
C LEU A 241 19.87 -101.92 85.14
N GLU A 242 19.19 -100.89 85.64
CA GLU A 242 19.05 -100.59 87.07
C GLU A 242 18.21 -101.63 87.80
N GLU A 243 17.14 -102.19 87.22
CA GLU A 243 16.41 -103.33 87.78
C GLU A 243 17.31 -104.57 87.88
N SER A 244 18.00 -104.93 86.79
CA SER A 244 18.94 -106.05 86.76
C SER A 244 20.13 -105.83 87.70
N LYS A 245 20.62 -104.59 87.82
CA LYS A 245 21.68 -104.22 88.75
C LYS A 245 21.16 -104.22 90.18
N ARG A 246 19.94 -103.79 90.46
CA ARG A 246 19.31 -103.83 91.79
C ARG A 246 19.09 -105.27 92.24
N GLN A 247 18.70 -106.17 91.34
CA GLN A 247 18.70 -107.62 91.59
C GLN A 247 20.12 -108.14 91.87
N ALA A 248 21.13 -107.70 91.12
CA ALA A 248 22.54 -108.05 91.36
C ALA A 248 23.11 -107.45 92.66
N ASP A 249 22.68 -106.25 93.05
CA ASP A 249 23.07 -105.52 94.26
C ASP A 249 22.31 -106.07 95.49
N ASP A 250 21.10 -106.62 95.34
CA ASP A 250 20.41 -107.41 96.37
C ASP A 250 21.05 -108.81 96.56
N ILE A 251 21.67 -109.35 95.49
CA ILE A 251 22.53 -110.55 95.56
C ILE A 251 23.89 -110.18 96.20
N ALA A 252 24.46 -109.00 95.91
CA ALA A 252 25.73 -108.53 96.46
C ALA A 252 25.62 -108.03 97.91
N ASN A 253 24.50 -107.44 98.33
CA ASN A 253 24.24 -107.09 99.74
C ASN A 253 24.07 -108.35 100.61
N LYS A 254 23.80 -109.51 100.02
CA LYS A 254 23.90 -110.83 100.70
C LYS A 254 25.33 -111.39 100.72
N ARG A 255 26.32 -110.68 100.15
CA ARG A 255 27.77 -111.00 100.11
C ARG A 255 28.63 -109.72 100.12
N GLY A 256 28.39 -108.81 101.06
CA GLY A 256 29.00 -107.47 101.08
C GLY A 256 30.52 -107.44 101.39
N GLY A 257 31.19 -106.30 101.13
CA GLY A 257 32.59 -106.13 101.51
C GLY A 257 33.42 -104.97 100.93
N SER A 258 33.06 -103.71 101.23
CA SER A 258 33.96 -102.51 101.31
C SER A 258 34.74 -102.00 100.05
N PRO A 259 34.92 -100.66 99.86
CA PRO A 259 35.65 -100.07 98.73
C PRO A 259 37.11 -99.65 99.04
N LEU A 260 37.95 -99.39 98.02
CA LEU A 260 39.26 -98.69 98.19
C LEU A 260 39.86 -98.00 96.93
N HIS A 261 40.00 -96.66 97.01
CA HIS A 261 41.19 -95.81 96.68
C HIS A 261 42.04 -95.95 95.37
N ARG A 262 42.23 -94.81 94.68
CA ARG A 262 43.54 -94.38 94.13
C ARG A 262 43.71 -92.85 94.06
N HIS A 263 44.96 -92.39 94.02
CA HIS A 263 45.46 -91.00 94.11
C HIS A 263 46.80 -90.89 93.31
N LEU A 264 47.60 -89.82 93.54
CA LEU A 264 49.02 -89.58 93.13
C LEU A 264 49.21 -88.82 91.77
N MET A 265 49.80 -87.60 91.68
CA MET A 265 51.22 -87.10 91.80
C MET A 265 52.07 -87.30 90.51
N GLY A 266 53.10 -86.51 90.14
CA GLY A 266 53.78 -85.35 90.76
C GLY A 266 55.07 -84.92 90.00
N HIS A 267 55.98 -84.14 90.64
CA HIS A 267 57.30 -83.59 90.21
C HIS A 267 57.28 -82.23 89.46
N LEU A 268 57.99 -81.14 89.81
CA LEU A 268 58.89 -80.71 90.92
C LEU A 268 60.43 -80.76 90.73
N GLY A 269 61.10 -79.60 90.91
CA GLY A 269 62.55 -79.41 91.19
C GLY A 269 63.44 -78.81 90.07
N ASP A 270 64.53 -78.06 90.34
CA ASP A 270 64.90 -77.32 91.56
C ASP A 270 66.00 -76.22 91.33
N LEU A 271 66.13 -75.31 92.31
CA LEU A 271 67.21 -74.36 92.72
C LEU A 271 68.55 -74.25 91.91
N SER A 272 69.10 -73.05 91.59
CA SER A 272 69.84 -72.06 92.44
C SER A 272 71.29 -72.49 92.77
N MET A 273 72.32 -71.66 93.03
CA MET A 273 72.74 -70.26 92.73
C MET A 273 74.18 -70.11 93.28
N ASP A 274 74.95 -69.09 92.87
CA ASP A 274 76.25 -68.67 93.43
C ASP A 274 77.37 -69.72 93.61
N GLU A 275 78.23 -69.82 92.58
CA GLU A 275 79.67 -69.77 92.85
C GLU A 275 80.28 -68.62 92.02
N GLU A 276 80.38 -67.46 92.66
CA GLU A 276 80.82 -66.19 92.06
C GLU A 276 82.37 -66.03 92.12
N LEU A 277 82.88 -64.97 91.50
CA LEU A 277 84.16 -64.28 91.75
C LEU A 277 85.42 -64.49 90.87
N GLU A 278 85.70 -65.62 90.21
CA GLU A 278 87.00 -65.74 89.48
C GLU A 278 87.02 -65.51 87.94
N VAL A 279 85.85 -65.40 87.28
CA VAL A 279 85.80 -65.06 85.83
C VAL A 279 85.77 -63.53 85.58
N LYS A 280 85.73 -62.73 86.65
CA LYS A 280 85.40 -61.29 86.70
C LYS A 280 86.45 -60.34 86.11
N LYS A 281 87.42 -60.84 85.32
CA LYS A 281 88.45 -60.03 84.64
C LYS A 281 88.71 -60.35 83.16
N LYS A 282 88.09 -61.40 82.60
CA LYS A 282 88.03 -61.63 81.13
C LYS A 282 86.68 -61.20 80.52
N ILE A 283 85.65 -61.06 81.36
CA ILE A 283 84.28 -60.73 80.93
C ILE A 283 84.14 -59.31 80.37
N GLN A 284 85.08 -58.37 80.58
CA GLN A 284 84.90 -56.96 80.21
C GLN A 284 85.34 -56.55 78.78
N LYS A 285 85.62 -57.51 77.88
CA LYS A 285 85.79 -57.21 76.43
C LYS A 285 84.94 -58.11 75.50
N GLY A 286 84.40 -59.22 76.01
CA GLY A 286 83.35 -60.00 75.33
C GLY A 286 81.93 -59.46 75.60
N THR A 287 81.73 -58.69 76.67
CA THR A 287 80.42 -58.15 77.04
C THR A 287 79.82 -57.18 76.04
N TRP A 288 80.56 -56.55 75.12
CA TRP A 288 79.92 -55.72 74.09
C TRP A 288 79.27 -56.55 72.97
N GLY A 289 79.75 -57.76 72.72
CA GLY A 289 79.05 -58.75 71.90
C GLY A 289 77.86 -59.33 72.67
N VAL A 290 78.12 -59.93 73.82
CA VAL A 290 77.09 -60.62 74.62
C VAL A 290 76.03 -59.67 75.18
N ALA A 291 76.31 -58.39 75.42
CA ALA A 291 75.27 -57.41 75.78
C ALA A 291 74.50 -56.91 74.55
N LYS A 292 75.11 -56.80 73.35
CA LYS A 292 74.34 -56.50 72.13
C LYS A 292 73.41 -57.66 71.78
N GLU A 293 73.88 -58.90 71.97
CA GLU A 293 73.09 -60.11 71.79
C GLU A 293 72.05 -60.29 72.89
N LYS A 294 72.38 -60.09 74.18
CA LYS A 294 71.40 -60.12 75.28
C LYS A 294 70.41 -58.96 75.24
N VAL A 295 70.78 -57.76 74.77
CA VAL A 295 69.82 -56.67 74.55
C VAL A 295 68.99 -56.93 73.30
N HIS A 296 69.52 -57.54 72.25
CA HIS A 296 68.68 -57.98 71.12
C HIS A 296 67.72 -59.10 71.52
N VAL A 297 68.17 -60.05 72.35
CA VAL A 297 67.32 -61.10 72.95
C VAL A 297 66.31 -60.49 73.91
N GLN A 298 66.68 -59.57 74.81
CA GLN A 298 65.75 -58.89 75.70
C GLN A 298 64.74 -58.04 74.93
N VAL A 299 65.15 -57.26 73.93
CA VAL A 299 64.22 -56.54 73.04
C VAL A 299 63.36 -57.51 72.22
N SER A 300 63.86 -58.70 71.86
CA SER A 300 63.03 -59.73 71.23
C SER A 300 62.05 -60.37 72.21
N VAL A 301 62.42 -60.53 73.49
CA VAL A 301 61.58 -61.07 74.56
C VAL A 301 60.56 -60.05 75.01
N GLU A 302 60.90 -58.77 75.18
CA GLU A 302 59.96 -57.66 75.39
C GLU A 302 59.04 -57.48 74.19
N ARG A 303 59.53 -57.70 72.95
CA ARG A 303 58.69 -57.66 71.75
C ARG A 303 57.76 -58.87 71.66
N VAL A 304 58.21 -60.07 72.04
CA VAL A 304 57.38 -61.26 72.17
C VAL A 304 56.37 -61.07 73.31
N GLN A 305 56.75 -60.52 74.46
CA GLN A 305 55.86 -60.20 75.59
C GLN A 305 54.85 -59.10 75.23
N ASN A 306 55.25 -58.07 74.48
CA ASN A 306 54.31 -57.07 73.96
C ASN A 306 53.35 -57.69 72.93
N PHE A 307 53.82 -58.63 72.10
CA PHE A 307 52.94 -59.40 71.22
C PHE A 307 52.04 -60.36 72.01
N GLU A 308 52.52 -61.05 73.04
CA GLU A 308 51.73 -61.91 73.93
C GLU A 308 50.72 -61.11 74.74
N GLU A 309 51.06 -59.92 75.24
CA GLU A 309 50.10 -59.00 75.88
C GLU A 309 49.06 -58.50 74.88
N ALA A 310 49.47 -58.13 73.66
CA ALA A 310 48.54 -57.75 72.61
C ALA A 310 47.64 -58.93 72.21
N PHE A 311 48.17 -60.15 72.17
CA PHE A 311 47.45 -61.38 71.85
C PHE A 311 46.51 -61.82 72.98
N MET A 312 46.92 -61.65 74.25
CA MET A 312 46.06 -61.81 75.43
C MET A 312 44.90 -60.81 75.39
N LYS A 313 45.16 -59.55 75.05
CA LYS A 313 44.13 -58.51 74.88
C LYS A 313 43.21 -58.82 73.69
N LEU A 314 43.75 -59.30 72.56
CA LEU A 314 42.96 -59.74 71.40
C LEU A 314 42.10 -60.97 71.74
N LYS A 315 42.67 -61.96 72.43
CA LYS A 315 41.99 -63.18 72.86
C LYS A 315 40.88 -62.88 73.88
N ALA A 316 41.12 -61.99 74.83
CA ALA A 316 40.10 -61.52 75.76
C ALA A 316 38.99 -60.72 75.07
N ALA A 317 39.30 -59.97 74.01
CA ALA A 317 38.32 -59.16 73.27
C ALA A 317 37.57 -59.92 72.16
N THR A 318 38.09 -61.04 71.66
CA THR A 318 37.49 -61.84 70.56
C THR A 318 36.99 -63.21 70.98
N GLN A 319 37.48 -63.74 72.11
CA GLN A 319 37.09 -65.04 72.68
C GLN A 319 37.34 -66.25 71.75
N ILE A 320 38.26 -66.12 70.78
CA ILE A 320 38.70 -67.20 69.89
C ILE A 320 40.00 -67.80 70.44
N ASP A 321 39.99 -69.12 70.72
CA ASP A 321 41.15 -69.85 71.22
C ASP A 321 42.16 -70.26 70.14
N ASP A 322 41.74 -70.32 68.87
CA ASP A 322 42.54 -70.77 67.73
C ASP A 322 43.26 -69.60 67.03
N LEU A 323 44.60 -69.72 66.96
CA LEU A 323 45.50 -68.72 66.40
C LEU A 323 45.37 -68.58 64.87
N GLU A 324 45.15 -69.67 64.14
CA GLU A 324 45.03 -69.62 62.67
C GLU A 324 43.71 -68.95 62.24
N GLN A 325 42.63 -69.21 62.97
CA GLN A 325 41.34 -68.55 62.76
C GLN A 325 41.41 -67.05 63.08
N LEU A 326 42.10 -66.66 64.14
CA LEU A 326 42.26 -65.25 64.52
C LEU A 326 43.10 -64.47 63.48
N VAL A 327 44.21 -65.04 63.01
CA VAL A 327 45.02 -64.44 61.92
C VAL A 327 44.22 -64.38 60.62
N THR A 328 43.49 -65.43 60.26
CA THR A 328 42.61 -65.44 59.06
C THR A 328 41.50 -64.40 59.16
N SER A 329 40.94 -64.17 60.36
CA SER A 329 39.96 -63.11 60.58
C SER A 329 40.58 -61.71 60.60
N PHE A 330 41.87 -61.57 60.95
CA PHE A 330 42.57 -60.29 60.88
C PHE A 330 42.84 -59.91 59.43
N ILE A 331 43.42 -60.82 58.64
CA ILE A 331 43.69 -60.62 57.20
C ILE A 331 42.39 -60.24 56.47
N LYS A 332 41.28 -60.97 56.69
CA LYS A 332 39.98 -60.63 56.08
C LYS A 332 39.45 -59.23 56.47
N LYS A 333 39.77 -58.73 57.67
CA LYS A 333 39.42 -57.37 58.10
C LYS A 333 40.40 -56.33 57.55
N GLU A 334 41.65 -56.69 57.35
CA GLU A 334 42.68 -55.87 56.71
C GLU A 334 42.37 -55.68 55.21
N ASP A 335 42.02 -56.76 54.50
CA ASP A 335 41.51 -56.73 53.11
C ASP A 335 40.26 -55.85 52.98
N GLN A 336 39.30 -55.98 53.91
CA GLN A 336 38.11 -55.13 53.96
C GLN A 336 38.44 -53.66 54.23
N ASN A 337 39.38 -53.38 55.14
CA ASN A 337 39.83 -52.04 55.46
C ASN A 337 40.59 -51.40 54.28
N PHE A 338 41.45 -52.16 53.59
CA PHE A 338 42.13 -51.72 52.37
C PHE A 338 41.13 -51.45 51.23
N SER A 339 40.11 -52.31 51.08
CA SER A 339 39.03 -52.09 50.11
C SER A 339 38.22 -50.83 50.43
N LEU A 340 37.90 -50.59 51.71
CA LEU A 340 37.24 -49.37 52.18
C LEU A 340 38.12 -48.13 51.99
N PHE A 341 39.42 -48.22 52.24
CA PHE A 341 40.36 -47.12 52.02
C PHE A 341 40.45 -46.73 50.53
N ASN A 342 40.50 -47.71 49.63
CA ASN A 342 40.46 -47.45 48.19
C ASN A 342 39.12 -46.82 47.77
N TYR A 343 37.99 -47.29 48.30
CA TYR A 343 36.68 -46.68 48.06
C TYR A 343 36.60 -45.24 48.61
N VAL A 344 37.15 -44.97 49.80
CA VAL A 344 37.21 -43.61 50.36
C VAL A 344 38.05 -42.69 49.48
N ASN A 345 39.19 -43.15 48.94
CA ASN A 345 39.99 -42.36 48.00
C ASN A 345 39.26 -42.12 46.67
N GLU A 346 38.54 -43.13 46.15
CA GLU A 346 37.72 -42.99 44.94
C GLU A 346 36.57 -42.00 45.14
N GLN A 347 35.89 -42.04 46.29
CA GLN A 347 34.87 -41.06 46.67
C GLN A 347 35.45 -39.65 46.87
N SER A 348 36.63 -39.49 47.48
CA SER A 348 37.30 -38.18 47.59
C SER A 348 37.62 -37.60 46.21
N ASN A 349 38.18 -38.42 45.29
CA ASN A 349 38.47 -38.00 43.92
C ASN A 349 37.19 -37.63 43.15
N GLU A 350 36.05 -38.28 43.43
CA GLU A 350 34.76 -37.95 42.81
C GLU A 350 34.14 -36.69 43.41
N ILE A 351 34.31 -36.45 44.72
CA ILE A 351 33.94 -35.18 45.38
C ILE A 351 34.72 -34.02 44.77
N GLU A 352 36.04 -34.14 44.59
CA GLU A 352 36.85 -33.08 43.96
C GLU A 352 36.36 -32.73 42.54
N LYS A 353 36.06 -33.73 41.70
CA LYS A 353 35.47 -33.52 40.36
C LYS A 353 34.07 -32.89 40.41
N LEU A 354 33.23 -33.33 41.35
CA LEU A 354 31.88 -32.80 41.51
C LEU A 354 31.91 -31.35 42.01
N GLU A 355 32.87 -30.98 42.87
CA GLU A 355 33.10 -29.60 43.29
C GLU A 355 33.64 -28.73 42.15
N GLU A 356 34.55 -29.24 41.31
CA GLU A 356 35.03 -28.57 40.09
C GLU A 356 33.87 -28.27 39.11
N LEU A 357 33.05 -29.27 38.79
CA LEU A 357 31.84 -29.10 37.97
C LEU A 357 30.82 -28.12 38.59
N LEU A 358 30.71 -28.07 39.93
CA LEU A 358 29.84 -27.12 40.63
C LEU A 358 30.37 -25.68 40.56
N VAL A 359 31.69 -25.49 40.40
CA VAL A 359 32.29 -24.17 40.14
C VAL A 359 32.08 -23.78 38.69
N GLU A 360 32.35 -24.68 37.72
CA GLU A 360 32.12 -24.41 36.29
C GLU A 360 30.66 -23.99 36.02
N LEU A 361 29.68 -24.77 36.51
CA LEU A 361 28.26 -24.47 36.35
C LEU A 361 27.85 -23.14 37.00
N ARG A 362 28.46 -22.74 38.11
CA ARG A 362 28.18 -21.45 38.78
C ARG A 362 28.77 -20.25 38.05
N ASP A 363 29.90 -20.42 37.39
CA ASP A 363 30.49 -19.37 36.56
C ASP A 363 29.78 -19.29 35.18
N GLU A 364 29.22 -20.39 34.66
CA GLU A 364 28.24 -20.35 33.57
C GLU A 364 26.94 -19.64 34.00
N GLU A 365 26.34 -20.00 35.13
CA GLU A 365 25.14 -19.31 35.68
C GLU A 365 25.38 -17.80 35.83
N ARG A 366 26.56 -17.39 36.32
CA ARG A 366 26.91 -15.97 36.44
C ARG A 366 27.04 -15.30 35.07
N LYS A 367 27.74 -15.94 34.13
CA LYS A 367 27.92 -15.41 32.78
C LYS A 367 26.59 -15.19 32.05
N TYR A 368 25.68 -16.17 32.09
CA TYR A 368 24.34 -16.02 31.53
C TYR A 368 23.48 -15.03 32.33
N GLY A 369 23.70 -14.89 33.65
CA GLY A 369 23.06 -13.88 34.48
C GLY A 369 23.43 -12.44 34.11
N ASP A 370 24.71 -12.18 33.85
CA ASP A 370 25.22 -10.86 33.46
C ASP A 370 24.85 -10.51 31.99
N ASP A 371 25.03 -11.42 31.02
CA ASP A 371 24.61 -11.20 29.62
C ASP A 371 23.09 -10.88 29.52
N SER A 372 22.27 -11.56 30.33
CA SER A 372 20.81 -11.35 30.36
C SER A 372 20.41 -9.94 30.85
N GLY A 373 21.30 -9.20 31.53
CA GLY A 373 21.01 -7.86 32.03
C GLY A 373 20.70 -6.84 30.94
N ASP A 374 21.60 -6.71 29.95
CA ASP A 374 21.42 -5.77 28.84
C ASP A 374 20.55 -6.35 27.71
N ASP A 375 20.62 -7.65 27.43
CA ASP A 375 19.78 -8.29 26.41
C ASP A 375 18.28 -8.24 26.78
N VAL A 376 17.92 -8.46 28.05
CA VAL A 376 16.51 -8.30 28.50
C VAL A 376 16.08 -6.83 28.43
N SER A 377 17.00 -5.87 28.61
CA SER A 377 16.70 -4.45 28.44
C SER A 377 16.37 -4.12 26.98
N GLN A 378 17.20 -4.57 26.03
CA GLN A 378 17.01 -4.39 24.59
C GLN A 378 15.76 -5.13 24.09
N HIS A 379 15.59 -6.40 24.44
CA HIS A 379 14.42 -7.20 24.07
C HIS A 379 13.11 -6.60 24.62
N LYS A 380 13.15 -5.96 25.79
CA LYS A 380 12.00 -5.25 26.39
C LYS A 380 11.69 -3.91 25.71
N GLN A 381 12.70 -3.21 25.18
CA GLN A 381 12.48 -2.06 24.30
C GLN A 381 11.86 -2.49 22.97
N LEU A 382 12.43 -3.51 22.31
CA LEU A 382 11.93 -4.05 21.05
C LEU A 382 10.48 -4.56 21.16
N LEU A 383 10.15 -5.31 22.23
CA LEU A 383 8.77 -5.74 22.49
C LEU A 383 7.81 -4.56 22.60
N LYS A 384 8.19 -3.50 23.32
CA LYS A 384 7.35 -2.31 23.51
C LYS A 384 7.18 -1.51 22.22
N GLU A 385 8.20 -1.49 21.35
CA GLU A 385 8.11 -0.86 20.04
C GLU A 385 7.22 -1.67 19.08
N LEU A 386 7.34 -3.01 19.08
CA LEU A 386 6.45 -3.90 18.33
C LEU A 386 5.00 -3.80 18.82
N GLU A 387 4.78 -3.70 20.14
CA GLU A 387 3.46 -3.46 20.75
C GLU A 387 2.87 -2.10 20.33
N ALA A 388 3.70 -1.05 20.24
CA ALA A 388 3.28 0.26 19.72
C ALA A 388 2.96 0.22 18.22
N LYS A 389 3.78 -0.47 17.41
CA LYS A 389 3.55 -0.69 15.98
C LYS A 389 2.28 -1.51 15.72
N LEU A 390 2.01 -2.53 16.54
CA LEU A 390 0.77 -3.31 16.52
C LEU A 390 -0.45 -2.41 16.78
N ASN A 391 -0.46 -1.68 17.89
CA ASN A 391 -1.54 -0.75 18.25
C ASN A 391 -1.79 0.31 17.17
N ALA A 392 -0.74 0.84 16.54
CA ALA A 392 -0.86 1.82 15.46
C ALA A 392 -1.46 1.20 14.18
N ALA A 393 -1.13 -0.06 13.86
CA ALA A 393 -1.72 -0.79 12.74
C ALA A 393 -3.19 -1.15 13.01
N GLU A 394 -3.51 -1.63 14.21
CA GLU A 394 -4.87 -1.99 14.65
C GLU A 394 -5.81 -0.78 14.63
N GLN A 395 -5.41 0.34 15.26
CA GLN A 395 -6.14 1.61 15.16
C GLN A 395 -6.25 2.15 13.72
N SER A 396 -5.41 1.70 12.79
CA SER A 396 -5.52 2.08 11.37
C SER A 396 -6.51 1.16 10.64
N ALA A 397 -6.51 -0.13 10.96
CA ALA A 397 -7.50 -1.08 10.49
C ALA A 397 -8.92 -0.67 10.90
N ASP A 398 -9.15 -0.33 12.17
CA ASP A 398 -10.44 0.19 12.69
C ASP A 398 -10.95 1.38 11.86
N LYS A 399 -10.06 2.33 11.57
CA LYS A 399 -10.38 3.54 10.79
C LYS A 399 -10.67 3.24 9.32
N PHE A 400 -10.15 2.14 8.77
CA PHE A 400 -10.52 1.68 7.43
C PHE A 400 -11.81 0.86 7.45
N GLU A 401 -12.03 -0.01 8.44
CA GLU A 401 -13.28 -0.77 8.56
C GLU A 401 -14.47 0.17 8.75
N ALA A 402 -14.38 1.17 9.65
CA ALA A 402 -15.43 2.16 9.84
C ALA A 402 -15.79 2.90 8.53
N LYS A 403 -14.78 3.29 7.73
CA LYS A 403 -14.98 3.90 6.41
C LYS A 403 -15.63 2.94 5.41
N CYS A 404 -15.25 1.66 5.40
CA CYS A 404 -15.88 0.64 4.58
C CYS A 404 -17.33 0.39 4.99
N GLN A 405 -17.64 0.33 6.30
CA GLN A 405 -19.01 0.21 6.80
C GLN A 405 -19.86 1.44 6.40
N ASP A 406 -19.32 2.66 6.46
CA ASP A 406 -20.04 3.87 6.02
C ASP A 406 -20.24 3.92 4.50
N ALA A 407 -19.23 3.53 3.71
CA ALA A 407 -19.40 3.35 2.26
C ALA A 407 -20.48 2.29 1.95
N GLN A 408 -20.52 1.19 2.69
CA GLN A 408 -21.53 0.14 2.55
C GLN A 408 -22.94 0.64 2.86
N LYS A 409 -23.11 1.51 3.87
CA LYS A 409 -24.40 2.18 4.17
C LYS A 409 -24.86 3.04 2.99
N VAL A 410 -23.93 3.81 2.39
CA VAL A 410 -24.22 4.64 1.20
C VAL A 410 -24.58 3.78 -0.02
N ILE A 411 -23.82 2.72 -0.31
CA ILE A 411 -24.10 1.78 -1.41
C ILE A 411 -25.48 1.13 -1.23
N ASN A 412 -25.83 0.67 -0.03
CA ASN A 412 -27.15 0.11 0.27
C ASN A 412 -28.29 1.13 0.06
N ALA A 413 -28.11 2.38 0.49
CA ALA A 413 -29.09 3.45 0.26
C ALA A 413 -29.26 3.75 -1.25
N VAL A 414 -28.17 3.81 -2.00
CA VAL A 414 -28.17 4.00 -3.46
C VAL A 414 -28.86 2.84 -4.18
N LYS A 415 -28.57 1.59 -3.78
CA LYS A 415 -29.25 0.37 -4.27
C LYS A 415 -30.77 0.43 -4.09
N ILE A 416 -31.25 0.86 -2.91
CA ILE A 416 -32.68 1.04 -2.64
C ILE A 416 -33.27 2.15 -3.53
N GLY A 417 -32.57 3.28 -3.67
CA GLY A 417 -32.99 4.39 -4.53
C GLY A 417 -33.10 3.99 -6.01
N ILE A 418 -32.14 3.23 -6.53
CA ILE A 418 -32.12 2.71 -7.91
C ILE A 418 -33.27 1.74 -8.14
N GLN A 419 -33.51 0.79 -7.23
CA GLN A 419 -34.63 -0.15 -7.33
C GLN A 419 -35.99 0.59 -7.35
N ALA A 420 -36.15 1.59 -6.49
CA ALA A 420 -37.36 2.42 -6.45
C ALA A 420 -37.54 3.24 -7.74
N LEU A 421 -36.45 3.77 -8.31
CA LEU A 421 -36.49 4.55 -9.56
C LEU A 421 -36.79 3.66 -10.78
N PHE A 422 -36.15 2.49 -10.88
CA PHE A 422 -36.39 1.48 -11.93
C PHE A 422 -37.89 1.11 -11.99
N ASN A 423 -38.47 0.79 -10.83
CA ASN A 423 -39.88 0.45 -10.71
C ASN A 423 -40.79 1.63 -11.07
N LYS A 424 -40.44 2.86 -10.66
CA LYS A 424 -41.25 4.07 -10.87
C LYS A 424 -41.20 4.61 -12.30
N ILE A 425 -40.12 4.38 -13.04
CA ILE A 425 -39.98 4.71 -14.47
C ILE A 425 -40.70 3.67 -15.35
N GLY A 426 -41.00 2.49 -14.82
CA GLY A 426 -41.59 1.39 -15.59
C GLY A 426 -40.56 0.70 -16.49
N CYS A 427 -39.32 0.58 -16.03
CA CYS A 427 -38.31 -0.22 -16.72
C CYS A 427 -38.72 -1.70 -16.79
N ASN A 428 -38.40 -2.38 -17.89
CA ASN A 428 -38.88 -3.74 -18.13
C ASN A 428 -38.15 -4.75 -17.23
N ALA A 429 -38.81 -5.17 -16.14
CA ALA A 429 -38.27 -6.12 -15.17
C ALA A 429 -37.96 -7.48 -15.81
N GLN A 430 -38.83 -8.02 -16.67
CA GLN A 430 -38.60 -9.29 -17.36
C GLN A 430 -37.30 -9.26 -18.19
N ALA A 431 -37.08 -8.21 -18.99
CA ALA A 431 -35.87 -8.07 -19.79
C ALA A 431 -34.59 -7.90 -18.95
N MET A 432 -34.69 -7.40 -17.72
CA MET A 432 -33.58 -7.38 -16.76
C MET A 432 -33.31 -8.77 -16.17
N VAL A 433 -34.36 -9.48 -15.77
CA VAL A 433 -34.26 -10.84 -15.21
C VAL A 433 -33.73 -11.85 -16.24
N GLU A 434 -34.15 -11.77 -17.51
CA GLU A 434 -33.60 -12.61 -18.58
C GLU A 434 -32.13 -12.33 -18.88
N MET A 435 -31.66 -11.10 -18.67
CA MET A 435 -30.30 -10.68 -19.01
C MET A 435 -29.30 -10.89 -17.85
N LEU A 436 -29.76 -10.79 -16.60
CA LEU A 436 -28.91 -10.79 -15.40
C LEU A 436 -29.28 -11.87 -14.35
N GLY A 437 -30.37 -12.63 -14.54
CA GLY A 437 -30.84 -13.67 -13.61
C GLY A 437 -31.54 -13.14 -12.35
N ASP A 438 -31.09 -12.00 -11.80
CA ASP A 438 -31.60 -11.41 -10.56
C ASP A 438 -32.58 -10.23 -10.78
N SER A 439 -33.75 -10.33 -10.15
CA SER A 439 -34.77 -9.25 -10.11
C SER A 439 -34.45 -8.12 -9.12
N VAL A 440 -33.29 -8.19 -8.44
CA VAL A 440 -32.91 -7.29 -7.34
C VAL A 440 -31.59 -6.61 -7.67
N VAL A 441 -31.50 -5.31 -7.37
CA VAL A 441 -30.26 -4.55 -7.49
C VAL A 441 -29.20 -5.11 -6.52
N THR A 442 -28.00 -5.35 -7.00
CA THR A 442 -26.79 -5.78 -6.27
C THR A 442 -25.60 -4.93 -6.71
N GLU A 443 -24.48 -4.99 -6.00
CA GLU A 443 -23.28 -4.21 -6.36
C GLU A 443 -22.74 -4.59 -7.73
N ALA A 444 -22.77 -5.88 -8.08
CA ALA A 444 -22.32 -6.39 -9.37
C ALA A 444 -23.20 -5.97 -10.55
N ASN A 445 -24.48 -5.59 -10.31
CA ASN A 445 -25.41 -5.16 -11.35
C ASN A 445 -25.82 -3.67 -11.29
N LEU A 446 -25.29 -2.91 -10.32
CA LEU A 446 -25.68 -1.53 -10.03
C LEU A 446 -25.60 -0.62 -11.27
N MET A 447 -24.54 -0.77 -12.05
CA MET A 447 -24.28 0.01 -13.27
C MET A 447 -25.22 -0.35 -14.42
N GLN A 448 -25.57 -1.63 -14.55
CA GLN A 448 -26.47 -2.14 -15.59
C GLN A 448 -27.90 -1.65 -15.34
N TYR A 449 -28.36 -1.69 -14.08
CA TYR A 449 -29.63 -1.07 -13.69
C TYR A 449 -29.63 0.44 -13.96
N LEU A 450 -28.53 1.15 -13.69
CA LEU A 450 -28.39 2.57 -13.98
C LEU A 450 -28.46 2.87 -15.50
N GLY A 451 -27.79 2.08 -16.33
CA GLY A 451 -27.80 2.24 -17.80
C GLY A 451 -29.18 2.02 -18.42
N VAL A 452 -29.94 1.03 -17.94
CA VAL A 452 -31.33 0.81 -18.40
C VAL A 452 -32.27 1.92 -17.93
N ILE A 453 -32.07 2.45 -16.71
CA ILE A 453 -32.75 3.67 -16.23
C ILE A 453 -32.43 4.85 -17.14
N GLU A 454 -31.16 5.07 -17.49
CA GLU A 454 -30.73 6.17 -18.36
C GLU A 454 -31.37 6.05 -19.75
N GLN A 455 -31.31 4.87 -20.37
CA GLN A 455 -31.96 4.62 -21.66
C GLN A 455 -33.46 4.94 -21.61
N LYS A 456 -34.19 4.42 -20.61
CA LYS A 456 -35.63 4.69 -20.49
C LYS A 456 -35.94 6.14 -20.19
N THR A 457 -35.10 6.83 -19.41
CA THR A 457 -35.23 8.26 -19.15
C THR A 457 -35.06 9.07 -20.45
N ASN A 458 -34.05 8.74 -21.26
CA ASN A 458 -33.81 9.37 -22.55
C ASN A 458 -34.94 9.09 -23.58
N GLU A 459 -35.49 7.88 -23.61
CA GLU A 459 -36.67 7.56 -24.43
C GLU A 459 -37.89 8.42 -24.05
N ILE A 460 -38.17 8.56 -22.75
CA ILE A 460 -39.26 9.40 -22.24
C ILE A 460 -39.00 10.89 -22.56
N LEU A 461 -37.75 11.35 -22.42
CA LEU A 461 -37.35 12.71 -22.75
C LEU A 461 -37.56 13.03 -24.24
N HIS A 462 -37.21 12.08 -25.12
CA HIS A 462 -37.45 12.18 -26.56
C HIS A 462 -38.94 12.22 -26.89
N GLN A 463 -39.75 11.33 -26.30
CA GLN A 463 -41.21 11.33 -26.50
C GLN A 463 -41.83 12.67 -26.06
N TYR A 464 -41.43 13.18 -24.89
CA TYR A 464 -41.88 14.49 -24.39
C TYR A 464 -41.47 15.63 -25.34
N ALA A 465 -40.22 15.67 -25.80
CA ALA A 465 -39.75 16.67 -26.77
C ALA A 465 -40.52 16.60 -28.10
N THR A 466 -40.84 15.41 -28.59
CA THR A 466 -41.67 15.22 -29.79
C THR A 466 -43.11 15.72 -29.57
N ILE A 467 -43.71 15.47 -28.40
CA ILE A 467 -45.05 15.96 -28.05
C ILE A 467 -45.05 17.49 -27.95
N VAL A 468 -44.03 18.11 -27.33
CA VAL A 468 -43.90 19.58 -27.26
C VAL A 468 -43.74 20.18 -28.65
N LEU A 469 -42.93 19.58 -29.53
CA LEU A 469 -42.82 20.01 -30.92
C LEU A 469 -44.14 19.87 -31.70
N GLN A 470 -44.91 18.79 -31.49
CA GLN A 470 -46.23 18.64 -32.09
C GLN A 470 -47.26 19.64 -31.55
N GLN A 471 -47.16 20.04 -30.28
CA GLN A 471 -48.00 21.11 -29.72
C GLN A 471 -47.64 22.48 -30.31
N GLN A 472 -46.36 22.75 -30.57
CA GLN A 472 -45.91 23.97 -31.27
C GLN A 472 -46.23 23.95 -32.77
N GLN A 473 -46.27 22.77 -33.40
CA GLN A 473 -46.60 22.59 -34.82
C GLN A 473 -48.11 22.48 -35.10
N LYS A 474 -48.99 22.44 -34.10
CA LYS A 474 -50.44 22.63 -34.33
C LYS A 474 -50.68 24.06 -34.79
N PRO A 475 -51.06 24.32 -36.05
CA PRO A 475 -51.49 25.65 -36.44
C PRO A 475 -52.77 26.00 -35.69
N THR A 476 -52.96 27.28 -35.38
CA THR A 476 -54.26 27.81 -34.98
C THR A 476 -55.25 27.59 -36.13
N ARG A 477 -56.09 26.56 -36.02
CA ARG A 477 -57.20 26.32 -36.97
C ARG A 477 -58.04 27.60 -37.03
N LYS A 478 -58.14 28.18 -38.23
CA LYS A 478 -59.00 29.34 -38.47
C LYS A 478 -60.48 28.90 -38.36
N PRO A 479 -61.38 29.75 -37.85
CA PRO A 479 -62.79 29.38 -37.66
C PRO A 479 -63.56 29.46 -38.99
N SER A 480 -63.32 28.50 -39.88
CA SER A 480 -64.02 28.34 -41.16
C SER A 480 -64.53 26.92 -41.38
N ASP A 481 -63.75 25.91 -41.00
CA ASP A 481 -63.90 24.53 -41.49
C ASP A 481 -64.92 23.70 -40.66
N ILE A 482 -65.99 24.35 -40.19
CA ILE A 482 -67.01 23.75 -39.31
C ILE A 482 -68.18 23.14 -40.12
N TYR A 483 -68.48 23.67 -41.30
CA TYR A 483 -69.73 23.39 -42.02
C TYR A 483 -69.74 22.15 -42.95
N GLU A 484 -68.62 21.46 -43.15
CA GLU A 484 -68.59 20.25 -44.01
C GLU A 484 -68.68 18.93 -43.24
N GLN A 485 -68.44 18.92 -41.92
CA GLN A 485 -68.33 17.67 -41.15
C GLN A 485 -69.66 17.16 -40.57
N GLU A 486 -70.72 17.98 -40.52
CA GLU A 486 -72.04 17.56 -40.03
C GLU A 486 -72.82 16.72 -41.06
N ALA A 487 -72.59 16.92 -42.36
CA ALA A 487 -73.26 16.17 -43.43
C ALA A 487 -72.93 14.67 -43.43
N ALA A 488 -71.75 14.28 -42.93
CA ALA A 488 -71.28 12.90 -42.94
C ALA A 488 -71.84 12.04 -41.79
N LEU A 489 -72.17 12.64 -40.64
CA LEU A 489 -72.58 11.87 -39.44
C LEU A 489 -74.05 11.42 -39.47
N MET A 490 -74.95 12.15 -40.13
CA MET A 490 -76.37 11.75 -40.19
C MET A 490 -76.62 10.45 -40.98
N ALA A 491 -75.72 10.07 -41.89
CA ALA A 491 -75.92 8.91 -42.78
C ALA A 491 -75.71 7.54 -42.10
N SER A 492 -75.05 7.48 -40.94
CA SER A 492 -74.58 6.22 -40.32
C SER A 492 -75.38 5.78 -39.09
N ALA A 493 -76.36 6.57 -38.66
CA ALA A 493 -77.00 6.44 -37.33
C ALA A 493 -78.31 5.64 -37.30
N VAL A 494 -78.65 4.88 -38.36
CA VAL A 494 -80.00 4.29 -38.55
C VAL A 494 -80.04 2.77 -38.30
N THR A 495 -78.90 2.07 -38.26
CA THR A 495 -78.84 0.60 -38.46
C THR A 495 -78.26 -0.24 -37.31
N ALA A 496 -78.21 0.26 -36.07
CA ALA A 496 -77.71 -0.52 -34.92
C ALA A 496 -78.35 -0.14 -33.57
N ALA A 497 -79.55 -0.65 -33.28
CA ALA A 497 -80.19 -0.52 -31.96
C ALA A 497 -81.04 -1.76 -31.60
N THR A 498 -80.46 -2.74 -30.89
CA THR A 498 -81.19 -3.83 -30.20
C THR A 498 -80.28 -4.59 -29.23
N ALA A 499 -80.83 -4.97 -28.06
CA ALA A 499 -80.23 -5.77 -26.96
C ALA A 499 -78.99 -5.16 -26.23
N SER A 500 -78.86 -5.04 -24.89
CA SER A 500 -79.37 -5.77 -23.69
C SER A 500 -78.59 -7.05 -23.33
N SER A 501 -78.21 -7.38 -22.08
CA SER A 501 -78.33 -6.68 -20.77
C SER A 501 -77.69 -7.49 -19.61
N GLY A 502 -77.29 -6.82 -18.51
CA GLY A 502 -77.03 -7.42 -17.18
C GLY A 502 -75.60 -7.93 -16.92
N ALA A 503 -75.13 -8.13 -15.68
CA ALA A 503 -75.70 -7.81 -14.35
C ALA A 503 -74.60 -7.71 -13.26
N ALA A 504 -74.95 -7.21 -12.06
CA ALA A 504 -74.10 -7.02 -10.85
C ALA A 504 -74.83 -7.58 -9.59
N PRO A 505 -74.43 -7.42 -8.30
CA PRO A 505 -73.25 -6.78 -7.65
C PRO A 505 -72.43 -7.84 -6.85
N SER A 506 -71.82 -7.72 -5.64
CA SER A 506 -71.60 -6.71 -4.55
C SER A 506 -70.46 -7.23 -3.62
N GLY A 507 -69.82 -6.48 -2.71
CA GLY A 507 -69.86 -5.03 -2.40
C GLY A 507 -69.70 -4.69 -0.89
N SER A 508 -69.00 -3.59 -0.55
CA SER A 508 -68.85 -2.95 0.79
C SER A 508 -67.92 -3.63 1.83
N THR A 509 -67.31 -2.95 2.82
CA THR A 509 -67.53 -1.61 3.47
C THR A 509 -66.21 -0.78 3.62
N GLY A 510 -66.18 0.55 3.81
CA GLY A 510 -67.23 1.57 4.02
C GLY A 510 -66.71 3.05 4.09
N ALA A 511 -67.64 3.99 4.34
CA ALA A 511 -67.58 5.49 4.37
C ALA A 511 -66.35 6.20 5.02
N ALA A 512 -65.89 7.42 4.66
CA ALA A 512 -66.49 8.72 4.20
C ALA A 512 -66.97 9.66 5.35
N PRO A 513 -67.06 11.02 5.21
CA PRO A 513 -66.88 11.95 4.06
C PRO A 513 -65.58 12.83 4.19
N SER A 514 -65.38 14.14 3.92
CA SER A 514 -66.18 15.36 3.61
C SER A 514 -65.37 16.52 2.94
N LYS A 515 -65.89 17.78 2.90
CA LYS A 515 -65.41 19.04 2.24
C LYS A 515 -66.04 20.28 2.96
N PRO A 516 -65.79 21.61 2.67
CA PRO A 516 -65.24 22.31 1.47
C PRO A 516 -64.12 23.37 1.82
N ASN A 517 -63.79 24.51 1.16
CA ASN A 517 -64.35 25.28 0.01
C ASN A 517 -63.28 25.98 -0.92
N GLU A 518 -63.29 27.33 -1.09
CA GLU A 518 -62.77 28.05 -2.29
C GLU A 518 -62.00 29.39 -2.03
N GLY A 519 -61.24 29.85 -3.03
CA GLY A 519 -60.61 31.19 -3.18
C GLY A 519 -59.22 31.14 -3.86
N ALA A 520 -58.91 31.56 -5.10
CA ALA A 520 -59.24 32.76 -5.91
C ALA A 520 -58.42 34.02 -5.48
N VAL A 521 -57.59 34.71 -6.31
CA VAL A 521 -57.07 34.52 -7.70
C VAL A 521 -55.71 35.27 -7.86
N ALA A 522 -54.93 34.92 -8.90
CA ALA A 522 -54.07 35.83 -9.71
C ALA A 522 -52.60 36.14 -9.33
N ALA A 523 -51.83 36.44 -10.40
CA ALA A 523 -50.60 37.24 -10.50
C ALA A 523 -49.31 36.81 -9.74
N ALA A 524 -48.47 35.98 -10.38
CA ALA A 524 -47.02 36.23 -10.59
C ALA A 524 -46.28 35.06 -11.28
N LEU A 525 -46.48 34.86 -12.59
CA LEU A 525 -45.62 33.98 -13.40
C LEU A 525 -45.12 34.67 -14.68
N HIS A 526 -44.14 35.55 -14.47
CA HIS A 526 -43.21 36.03 -15.48
C HIS A 526 -41.83 36.18 -14.84
N SER A 527 -40.76 36.08 -15.64
CA SER A 527 -39.36 36.28 -15.22
C SER A 527 -38.72 35.23 -14.28
N VAL A 528 -38.69 33.96 -14.72
CA VAL A 528 -37.56 33.05 -14.43
C VAL A 528 -37.06 32.40 -15.73
N LEU A 529 -36.84 33.20 -16.77
CA LEU A 529 -36.20 32.75 -18.01
C LEU A 529 -34.67 32.93 -17.90
N GLY A 530 -34.03 32.06 -17.11
CA GLY A 530 -32.58 32.07 -16.92
C GLY A 530 -31.84 31.66 -18.18
N ILE A 531 -31.12 32.61 -18.80
CA ILE A 531 -30.37 32.40 -20.04
C ILE A 531 -29.21 31.44 -19.80
N GLY A 532 -29.19 30.31 -20.52
CA GLY A 532 -28.04 29.41 -20.58
C GLY A 532 -26.89 30.00 -21.40
N PRO A 533 -25.61 29.83 -21.00
CA PRO A 533 -24.48 30.40 -21.72
C PRO A 533 -24.22 29.71 -23.07
N LEU A 534 -24.19 30.50 -24.15
CA LEU A 534 -23.90 30.04 -25.51
C LEU A 534 -22.39 30.16 -25.83
N THR A 535 -21.63 29.09 -25.62
CA THR A 535 -20.23 28.97 -26.09
C THR A 535 -19.86 27.54 -26.46
N PRO A 536 -19.36 27.27 -27.69
CA PRO A 536 -18.84 25.95 -28.07
C PRO A 536 -17.33 25.80 -27.82
N MET A 537 -16.98 24.70 -27.15
CA MET A 537 -15.66 24.04 -27.03
C MET A 537 -14.54 24.69 -26.18
N GLY A 538 -13.71 23.79 -25.66
CA GLY A 538 -12.74 23.92 -24.56
C GLY A 538 -12.96 22.70 -23.64
N GLN A 539 -12.04 21.75 -23.43
CA GLN A 539 -10.58 21.78 -23.47
C GLN A 539 -9.96 22.85 -22.56
N GLU A 540 -10.21 22.70 -21.27
CA GLU A 540 -9.25 23.07 -20.22
C GLU A 540 -8.90 21.81 -19.40
N PRO A 541 -7.65 21.64 -18.95
CA PRO A 541 -7.22 20.44 -18.24
C PRO A 541 -7.71 20.43 -16.78
N LEU A 542 -8.04 19.25 -16.28
CA LEU A 542 -8.25 19.00 -14.85
C LEU A 542 -6.93 19.20 -14.09
N GLN A 543 -6.68 20.40 -13.57
CA GLN A 543 -5.57 20.67 -12.67
C GLN A 543 -5.89 20.12 -11.27
N THR A 544 -5.78 18.81 -11.12
CA THR A 544 -5.69 18.16 -9.81
C THR A 544 -4.36 18.58 -9.18
N ASN A 545 -4.40 19.42 -8.14
CA ASN A 545 -3.21 19.69 -7.33
C ASN A 545 -2.73 18.35 -6.73
N PRO A 546 -1.45 17.97 -6.91
CA PRO A 546 -0.90 16.83 -6.18
C PRO A 546 -0.91 17.13 -4.67
N PRO A 547 -1.02 16.12 -3.79
CA PRO A 547 -0.81 16.30 -2.36
C PRO A 547 0.55 16.95 -2.07
N ASN A 548 0.62 17.79 -1.04
CA ASN A 548 1.85 18.50 -0.70
C ASN A 548 2.93 17.50 -0.28
N LEU A 549 4.08 17.51 -0.96
CA LEU A 549 5.08 16.44 -0.86
C LEU A 549 6.18 16.74 0.17
N GLU A 550 5.79 17.18 1.38
CA GLU A 550 6.73 17.46 2.48
C GLU A 550 6.43 16.66 3.77
N ASP A 551 5.19 16.19 4.00
CA ASP A 551 4.84 15.37 5.18
C ASP A 551 5.25 13.87 5.07
N TYR A 552 6.13 13.53 4.12
CA TYR A 552 6.76 12.21 3.98
C TYR A 552 8.26 12.32 3.66
N SER A 553 8.95 13.23 4.35
CA SER A 553 10.39 13.08 4.58
C SER A 553 10.60 12.16 5.78
N SER A 554 10.50 10.84 5.57
CA SER A 554 11.09 9.89 6.51
C SER A 554 12.59 10.02 6.44
N GLU A 555 13.23 10.29 7.57
CA GLU A 555 14.66 10.06 7.73
C GLU A 555 14.88 8.54 7.62
N ASP A 556 15.38 8.10 6.45
CA ASP A 556 15.94 6.76 6.28
C ASP A 556 17.31 6.75 6.98
N ASP A 557 17.38 6.19 8.18
CA ASP A 557 18.65 5.90 8.86
C ASP A 557 19.44 4.84 8.08
N ASP A 558 20.73 5.12 7.83
CA ASP A 558 21.62 4.39 6.92
C ASP A 558 22.22 3.10 7.56
N ASP A 559 21.38 2.19 8.04
CA ASP A 559 21.79 0.90 8.64
C ASP A 559 22.09 -0.19 7.59
N GLY A 560 22.87 0.17 6.57
CA GLY A 560 23.07 -0.61 5.34
C GLY A 560 24.31 -1.51 5.26
N ASP A 561 24.87 -2.03 6.36
CA ASP A 561 26.19 -2.73 6.31
C ASP A 561 26.44 -3.87 7.35
N ASN A 562 25.44 -4.73 7.65
CA ASN A 562 25.60 -5.76 8.71
C ASN A 562 25.18 -7.23 8.40
N GLU A 563 24.64 -7.56 7.22
CA GLU A 563 24.16 -8.94 6.95
C GLU A 563 25.28 -9.98 6.66
N GLU A 564 26.48 -9.56 6.24
CA GLU A 564 27.56 -10.48 5.81
C GLU A 564 28.24 -11.33 6.93
N ASN A 565 27.85 -11.19 8.21
CA ASN A 565 28.53 -11.86 9.33
C ASN A 565 27.83 -13.13 9.88
N MET A 566 26.66 -13.51 9.36
CA MET A 566 25.81 -14.58 9.93
C MET A 566 26.13 -16.03 9.48
N HIS A 567 27.37 -16.32 9.08
CA HIS A 567 27.81 -17.67 8.67
C HIS A 567 29.13 -18.09 9.34
N PRO A 568 29.34 -19.39 9.63
CA PRO A 568 30.57 -19.89 10.25
C PRO A 568 31.75 -19.82 9.26
N LEU A 569 32.69 -18.90 9.51
CA LEU A 569 33.84 -18.66 8.63
C LEU A 569 34.70 -19.91 8.42
N THR A 570 35.04 -20.16 7.17
CA THR A 570 36.02 -21.20 6.82
C THR A 570 37.42 -20.82 7.32
N ARG A 571 38.27 -21.83 7.54
CA ARG A 571 39.63 -21.66 8.07
C ARG A 571 40.48 -20.68 7.26
N ASP A 572 40.24 -20.58 5.95
CA ASP A 572 41.06 -19.74 5.07
C ASP A 572 40.48 -18.32 4.92
N GLU A 573 39.16 -18.10 5.09
CA GLU A 573 38.59 -16.77 5.33
C GLU A 573 39.06 -16.17 6.67
N LEU A 574 39.19 -17.00 7.71
CA LEU A 574 39.73 -16.59 9.01
C LEU A 574 41.19 -16.09 8.89
N LYS A 575 42.00 -16.74 8.04
CA LYS A 575 43.35 -16.27 7.69
C LYS A 575 43.33 -14.95 6.92
N VAL A 576 42.38 -14.76 6.00
CA VAL A 576 42.26 -13.51 5.24
C VAL A 576 41.82 -12.36 6.15
N ARG A 577 40.83 -12.55 7.03
CA ARG A 577 40.43 -11.52 8.03
C ARG A 577 41.56 -11.20 9.00
N THR A 578 42.30 -12.19 9.52
CA THR A 578 43.46 -11.93 10.40
C THR A 578 44.61 -11.20 9.68
N LEU A 579 44.96 -11.57 8.44
CA LEU A 579 45.95 -10.84 7.63
C LEU A 579 45.50 -9.40 7.30
N LYS A 580 44.22 -9.18 7.02
CA LYS A 580 43.61 -7.86 6.77
C LYS A 580 43.63 -6.99 8.05
N GLY A 581 43.38 -7.59 9.21
CA GLY A 581 43.53 -6.95 10.52
C GLY A 581 44.98 -6.57 10.82
N LEU A 582 45.93 -7.48 10.63
CA LEU A 582 47.36 -7.24 10.87
C LEU A 582 47.89 -6.09 9.98
N ARG A 583 47.45 -6.00 8.72
CA ARG A 583 47.76 -4.86 7.84
C ARG A 583 47.18 -3.53 8.34
N ARG A 584 46.00 -3.53 8.97
CA ARG A 584 45.39 -2.31 9.57
C ARG A 584 46.15 -1.86 10.82
N LEU A 585 46.53 -2.77 11.73
CA LEU A 585 47.36 -2.40 12.89
C LEU A 585 48.69 -1.76 12.46
N ASN A 586 49.31 -2.28 11.39
CA ASN A 586 50.57 -1.75 10.87
C ASN A 586 50.47 -0.38 10.16
N HIS A 587 49.27 0.19 10.03
CA HIS A 587 49.03 1.54 9.45
C HIS A 587 48.42 2.54 10.44
N GLY A 588 47.84 2.11 11.56
CA GLY A 588 47.27 3.01 12.57
C GLY A 588 48.28 3.69 13.51
N GLY A 589 49.58 3.47 13.32
CA GLY A 589 50.60 3.67 14.35
C GLY A 589 51.42 4.97 14.33
N HIS A 590 51.19 5.92 13.40
CA HIS A 590 52.04 7.13 13.26
C HIS A 590 51.26 8.41 12.88
N SER A 591 50.66 9.10 13.86
CA SER A 591 50.25 10.52 13.69
C SER A 591 49.93 11.27 15.00
N ASN A 592 50.91 11.50 15.88
CA ASN A 592 51.04 12.75 16.66
C ASN A 592 52.26 12.72 17.62
N ALA A 593 53.34 13.41 17.27
CA ALA A 593 54.38 13.86 18.21
C ALA A 593 55.23 15.00 17.63
N SER A 594 55.58 15.94 18.50
CA SER A 594 56.66 16.95 18.37
C SER A 594 56.62 17.95 17.19
N SER A 595 56.21 19.17 17.51
CA SER A 595 56.76 20.38 16.90
C SER A 595 58.27 20.50 17.14
N TYR A 596 59.06 21.01 16.19
CA TYR A 596 60.12 22.03 16.44
C TYR A 596 60.72 22.58 15.12
N SER A 597 60.94 23.90 15.11
CA SER A 597 61.90 24.67 14.28
C SER A 597 62.28 24.21 12.85
N ALA A 598 61.83 24.97 11.84
CA ALA A 598 62.71 25.59 10.84
C ALA A 598 61.96 26.75 10.15
N ALA A 599 62.67 27.78 9.71
CA ALA A 599 62.13 28.89 8.91
C ALA A 599 62.88 28.98 7.58
N ILE A 600 62.29 29.64 6.56
CA ILE A 600 62.89 30.68 5.67
C ILE A 600 62.09 30.89 4.36
N ASN A 601 61.87 32.17 4.03
CA ASN A 601 61.52 32.81 2.73
C ASN A 601 60.26 32.45 1.90
N GLY A 602 59.45 33.50 1.64
CA GLY A 602 58.97 33.91 0.30
C GLY A 602 57.81 33.15 -0.35
N GLY A 603 56.68 33.75 -0.74
CA GLY A 603 56.18 35.12 -0.54
C GLY A 603 56.31 36.07 -1.75
N SER A 604 55.27 36.17 -2.60
CA SER A 604 54.88 37.39 -3.35
C SER A 604 53.59 37.25 -4.18
N SER A 605 52.92 38.39 -4.41
CA SER A 605 51.79 38.63 -5.34
C SER A 605 50.42 37.99 -5.02
N ALA A 606 49.27 38.63 -5.25
CA ALA A 606 48.95 40.06 -5.47
C ALA A 606 47.42 40.30 -5.33
N SER A 607 46.97 41.57 -5.34
CA SER A 607 45.57 42.04 -5.41
C SER A 607 44.71 41.77 -4.16
N ALA A 608 44.41 42.70 -3.24
CA ALA A 608 43.89 44.07 -3.34
C ALA A 608 42.36 44.17 -3.63
N ALA A 609 41.58 44.33 -2.56
CA ALA A 609 40.26 44.97 -2.56
C ALA A 609 39.99 45.58 -1.17
N GLN A 610 39.43 46.78 -1.11
CA GLN A 610 39.39 47.62 0.10
C GLN A 610 37.93 47.98 0.46
N LYS A 611 37.51 47.80 1.72
CA LYS A 611 36.51 48.68 2.34
C LYS A 611 36.44 48.63 3.88
N ASP A 612 36.57 49.84 4.41
CA ASP A 612 36.52 50.35 5.77
C ASP A 612 35.36 49.98 6.72
N ASN A 613 35.72 49.92 8.02
CA ASN A 613 34.97 50.44 9.20
C ASN A 613 33.62 49.77 9.61
N LYS A 614 33.17 49.80 10.88
CA LYS A 614 33.72 50.45 12.10
C LYS A 614 33.40 49.71 13.42
N ARG A 615 34.45 49.55 14.23
CA ARG A 615 34.62 49.42 15.70
C ARG A 615 33.41 49.59 16.66
N GLY A 616 33.50 48.86 17.79
CA GLY A 616 32.81 49.12 19.08
C GLY A 616 31.94 47.92 19.51
N ASN A 617 32.30 47.01 20.43
CA ASN A 617 33.27 46.98 21.55
C ASN A 617 32.98 47.91 22.74
N ALA A 618 32.29 47.37 23.75
CA ALA A 618 32.73 47.38 25.17
C ALA A 618 31.92 46.36 26.02
N HIS A 619 32.52 45.95 27.15
CA HIS A 619 32.01 44.98 28.14
C HIS A 619 30.74 45.43 28.91
N GLY A 620 30.04 44.51 29.61
CA GLY A 620 28.90 44.90 30.46
C GLY A 620 28.17 43.87 31.34
N SER A 621 28.72 42.68 31.65
CA SER A 621 28.16 41.82 32.73
C SER A 621 28.51 42.38 34.12
N PRO A 622 27.84 42.01 35.25
CA PRO A 622 26.79 40.98 35.42
C PRO A 622 25.59 41.37 36.35
N SER A 623 24.74 40.36 36.67
CA SER A 623 24.18 40.08 38.02
C SER A 623 22.67 40.34 38.35
N ALA A 624 21.97 39.22 38.58
CA ALA A 624 21.05 38.95 39.71
C ALA A 624 19.60 39.52 39.81
N ALA A 625 18.87 38.87 40.74
CA ALA A 625 17.65 39.30 41.44
C ALA A 625 16.25 39.19 40.78
N ALA A 626 15.79 37.93 40.71
CA ALA A 626 14.41 37.45 40.90
C ALA A 626 13.29 38.41 41.40
N ALA A 627 12.16 38.42 40.68
CA ALA A 627 10.79 38.58 41.21
C ALA A 627 9.77 37.92 40.24
N ARG A 628 9.13 36.80 40.58
CA ARG A 628 7.88 36.62 41.38
C ARG A 628 6.55 36.87 40.63
N SER A 629 5.84 35.77 40.38
CA SER A 629 4.40 35.56 40.67
C SER A 629 3.33 36.32 39.85
N ARG A 630 2.59 35.55 39.02
CA ARG A 630 1.10 35.43 38.97
C ARG A 630 0.67 34.78 37.62
N LYS A 631 -0.30 33.88 37.58
CA LYS A 631 -0.99 33.16 38.67
C LYS A 631 -1.45 31.79 38.16
#